data_AF-A0A937NC09-F1
#
_entry.id   AF-A0A937NC09-F1
#
_cell.length_a   1.000
_cell.length_b   1.000
_cell.length_c   1.000
_cell.angle_alpha   90.00
_cell.angle_beta   90.00
_cell.angle_gamma   90.00
#
_symmetry.space_group_name_H-M   'P 1'
#
loop_
_entity.id
_entity.type
_entity.pdbx_description
1 polymer ?
#
loop_
_entity_poly.entity_id
_entity_poly.type
_entity_poly.pdbx_seq_one_letter_code
_entity_poly.pdbx_strand_id
1 'polypeptide(L)'
;VDVAGTASVFAATTKQFKSDTEHGVLGWGKSATPGLWHPYAYINGGGMNLEWFADELATLGKGKTEKTFDQLSRLAERIEPQSDDPVFLPHLGGRVSPSQPDLRGAWAGLTWSHTAAHLYRAALEGVALEYCIYRDVLRDLNPELKMREMRITGGGEKSSLWNQIKADALGIRVAQVNRSEGAPMGAALLAGYGVGLFKNLDSTAKAWIQIGNVVRPNRKLAKHYAARLAQYERLIEMMGQWTET
;
A
#
# COMPACT_ATOMS: atom_id res chain seq x y z
N VAL A 1 5.79 -3.47 6.39
CA VAL A 1 4.91 -2.52 7.09
C VAL A 1 4.25 -1.68 6.04
N ASP A 2 2.94 -1.52 6.16
CA ASP A 2 2.11 -0.63 5.37
C ASP A 2 1.65 0.48 6.30
N VAL A 3 2.05 1.73 6.03
CA VAL A 3 1.48 2.91 6.68
C VAL A 3 0.48 3.50 5.70
N ALA A 4 -0.79 3.11 5.87
CA ALA A 4 -1.88 3.50 5.01
C ALA A 4 -2.55 4.77 5.55
N GLY A 5 -1.95 5.93 5.26
CA GLY A 5 -2.47 7.25 5.61
C GLY A 5 -2.85 8.04 4.35
N THR A 6 -2.71 9.36 4.42
CA THR A 6 -2.82 10.27 3.26
C THR A 6 -1.97 9.77 2.09
N ALA A 7 -0.71 9.44 2.36
CA ALA A 7 0.17 8.66 1.51
C ALA A 7 0.16 7.19 1.96
N SER A 8 0.52 6.30 1.05
CA SER A 8 0.66 4.86 1.32
C SER A 8 2.14 4.47 1.29
N VAL A 9 2.71 4.15 2.45
CA VAL A 9 4.13 3.79 2.58
C VAL A 9 4.31 2.29 2.71
N PHE A 10 5.08 1.71 1.80
CA PHE A 10 5.58 0.34 1.89
C PHE A 10 6.99 0.37 2.46
N ALA A 11 7.21 -0.35 3.55
CA ALA A 11 8.55 -0.45 4.12
C ALA A 11 8.85 -1.82 4.70
N ALA A 12 10.13 -2.19 4.75
CA ALA A 12 10.60 -3.40 5.41
C ALA A 12 11.76 -3.10 6.36
N THR A 13 12.35 -4.16 6.90
CA THR A 13 13.55 -4.08 7.72
C THR A 13 14.49 -5.22 7.34
N THR A 14 15.75 -4.88 7.07
CA THR A 14 16.77 -5.83 6.60
C THR A 14 18.03 -5.70 7.44
N LYS A 15 18.91 -6.71 7.39
CA LYS A 15 20.18 -6.72 8.14
C LYS A 15 21.32 -6.04 7.40
N GLN A 16 21.20 -5.86 6.08
CA GLN A 16 22.25 -5.35 5.22
C GLN A 16 21.67 -4.28 4.31
N PHE A 17 22.44 -3.23 4.08
CA PHE A 17 22.15 -2.23 3.06
C PHE A 17 22.26 -2.83 1.66
N LYS A 18 21.31 -2.52 0.78
CA LYS A 18 21.39 -2.77 -0.66
C LYS A 18 20.98 -1.50 -1.38
N SER A 19 21.78 -1.05 -2.34
CA SER A 19 21.40 0.09 -3.18
C SER A 19 20.51 -0.38 -4.33
N ASP A 20 19.35 0.26 -4.51
CA ASP A 20 18.49 0.05 -5.68
C ASP A 20 18.91 0.99 -6.82
N THR A 21 20.00 0.66 -7.50
CA THR A 21 20.50 1.43 -8.65
C THR A 21 19.91 0.97 -9.98
N GLU A 22 19.30 -0.21 -10.02
CA GLU A 22 18.76 -0.81 -11.24
C GLU A 22 17.32 -0.38 -11.48
N HIS A 23 16.48 -0.38 -10.45
CA HIS A 23 15.05 -0.08 -10.59
C HIS A 23 14.70 1.34 -10.15
N GLY A 24 15.46 1.91 -9.20
CA GLY A 24 15.23 3.27 -8.69
C GLY A 24 13.92 3.40 -7.90
N VAL A 25 13.41 2.31 -7.33
CA VAL A 25 12.13 2.22 -6.64
C VAL A 25 12.28 2.44 -5.14
N LEU A 26 13.22 1.73 -4.51
CA LEU A 26 13.37 1.68 -3.06
C LEU A 26 14.41 2.68 -2.56
N GLY A 27 13.98 3.60 -1.70
CA GLY A 27 14.86 4.35 -0.82
C GLY A 27 15.35 3.46 0.32
N TRP A 28 16.57 3.73 0.80
CA TRP A 28 17.18 2.97 1.89
C TRP A 28 17.67 3.87 3.01
N GLY A 29 16.96 3.85 4.14
CA GLY A 29 17.35 4.55 5.36
C GLY A 29 18.03 3.63 6.36
N LYS A 30 18.77 4.20 7.31
CA LYS A 30 19.13 3.47 8.54
C LYS A 30 17.86 3.24 9.36
N SER A 31 17.70 2.04 9.91
CA SER A 31 16.61 1.76 10.84
C SER A 31 16.85 2.48 12.17
N ALA A 32 15.75 2.82 12.86
CA ALA A 32 15.82 3.29 14.24
C ALA A 32 16.33 2.19 15.21
N THR A 33 16.23 0.91 14.81
CA THR A 33 16.87 -0.18 15.53
C THR A 33 18.33 -0.33 15.08
N PRO A 34 19.31 -0.24 15.99
CA PRO A 34 20.73 -0.35 15.64
C PRO A 34 21.06 -1.63 14.85
N GLY A 35 21.90 -1.49 13.83
CA GLY A 35 22.35 -2.62 12.99
C GLY A 35 21.36 -3.09 11.93
N LEU A 36 20.20 -2.43 11.81
CA LEU A 36 19.20 -2.73 10.79
C LEU A 36 19.04 -1.58 9.79
N TRP A 37 18.47 -1.91 8.64
CA TRP A 37 18.20 -1.00 7.54
C TRP A 37 16.71 -0.99 7.19
N HIS A 38 16.26 0.10 6.58
CA HIS A 38 14.87 0.39 6.30
C HIS A 38 14.69 0.70 4.81
N PRO A 39 14.52 -0.32 3.96
CA PRO A 39 14.04 -0.10 2.60
C PRO A 39 12.59 0.38 2.63
N TYR A 40 12.29 1.41 1.85
CA TYR A 40 10.94 1.96 1.74
C TYR A 40 10.67 2.53 0.34
N ALA A 41 9.40 2.51 -0.04
CA ALA A 41 8.85 3.26 -1.15
C ALA A 41 7.47 3.76 -0.75
N TYR A 42 6.95 4.77 -1.45
CA TYR A 42 5.64 5.31 -1.11
C TYR A 42 4.90 5.83 -2.32
N ILE A 43 3.58 5.92 -2.15
CA ILE A 43 2.65 6.48 -3.11
C ILE A 43 2.11 7.76 -2.48
N ASN A 44 2.28 8.90 -3.17
CA ASN A 44 1.76 10.20 -2.71
C ASN A 44 0.27 10.12 -2.39
N GLY A 45 -0.50 9.51 -3.30
CA GLY A 45 -1.94 9.33 -3.19
C GLY A 45 -2.33 7.95 -2.64
N GLY A 46 -2.18 7.76 -1.33
CA GLY A 46 -2.76 6.61 -0.65
C GLY A 46 -4.24 6.86 -0.36
N GLY A 47 -4.54 7.18 0.89
CA GLY A 47 -5.87 7.64 1.30
C GLY A 47 -6.32 8.92 0.59
N MET A 48 -5.40 9.81 0.20
CA MET A 48 -5.75 11.05 -0.53
C MET A 48 -6.48 10.78 -1.84
N ASN A 49 -6.10 9.74 -2.58
CA ASN A 49 -6.81 9.37 -3.82
C ASN A 49 -8.22 8.85 -3.54
N LEU A 50 -8.39 8.11 -2.45
CA LEU A 50 -9.71 7.60 -2.04
C LEU A 50 -10.61 8.74 -1.57
N GLU A 51 -10.02 9.72 -0.87
CA GLU A 51 -10.69 10.95 -0.48
C GLU A 51 -11.15 11.77 -1.68
N TRP A 52 -10.25 12.03 -2.63
CA TRP A 52 -10.58 12.70 -3.89
C TRP A 52 -11.66 11.94 -4.66
N PHE A 53 -11.55 10.61 -4.77
CA PHE A 53 -12.57 9.79 -5.44
C PHE A 53 -13.93 9.93 -4.76
N ALA A 54 -13.98 9.85 -3.42
CA ALA A 54 -15.22 9.96 -2.66
C ALA A 54 -15.86 11.35 -2.83
N ASP A 55 -15.08 12.41 -2.73
CA ASP A 55 -15.57 13.78 -2.86
C ASP A 55 -15.98 14.09 -4.31
N GLU A 56 -15.08 13.97 -5.25
CA GLU A 56 -15.29 14.47 -6.62
C GLU A 56 -16.11 13.51 -7.47
N LEU A 57 -15.83 12.21 -7.43
CA LEU A 57 -16.46 11.25 -8.33
C LEU A 57 -17.70 10.60 -7.73
N ALA A 58 -17.64 10.14 -6.48
CA ALA A 58 -18.77 9.45 -5.87
C ALA A 58 -19.89 10.40 -5.42
N THR A 59 -19.54 11.62 -4.97
CA THR A 59 -20.54 12.61 -4.54
C THR A 59 -20.74 13.77 -5.51
N LEU A 60 -20.05 13.79 -6.65
CA LEU A 60 -20.10 14.87 -7.64
C LEU A 60 -19.78 16.24 -7.01
N GLY A 61 -18.77 16.30 -6.15
CA GLY A 61 -18.32 17.53 -5.48
C GLY A 61 -19.25 18.04 -4.37
N LYS A 62 -20.29 17.27 -3.98
CA LYS A 62 -21.21 17.66 -2.90
C LYS A 62 -20.64 17.43 -1.49
N GLY A 63 -19.47 16.81 -1.41
CA GLY A 63 -18.77 16.48 -0.18
C GLY A 63 -19.13 15.10 0.36
N LYS A 64 -18.10 14.34 0.76
CA LYS A 64 -18.28 13.06 1.44
C LYS A 64 -18.84 13.25 2.84
N THR A 65 -19.60 12.25 3.28
CA THR A 65 -20.03 12.10 4.67
C THR A 65 -19.21 10.99 5.33
N GLU A 66 -19.29 10.87 6.65
CA GLU A 66 -18.66 9.76 7.39
C GLU A 66 -19.07 8.37 6.84
N LYS A 67 -20.28 8.26 6.26
CA LYS A 67 -20.81 7.00 5.72
C LYS A 67 -20.38 6.71 4.28
N THR A 68 -19.78 7.66 3.58
CA THR A 68 -19.48 7.52 2.15
C THR A 68 -18.48 6.38 1.90
N PHE A 69 -17.40 6.30 2.68
CA PHE A 69 -16.43 5.21 2.55
C PHE A 69 -17.00 3.84 2.93
N ASP A 70 -17.84 3.78 3.97
CA ASP A 70 -18.50 2.54 4.37
C ASP A 70 -19.44 2.02 3.27
N GLN A 71 -20.19 2.92 2.63
CA GLN A 71 -21.07 2.57 1.52
C GLN A 71 -20.28 2.09 0.30
N LEU A 72 -19.26 2.84 -0.12
CA LEU A 72 -18.38 2.45 -1.23
C LEU A 72 -17.71 1.11 -0.97
N SER A 73 -17.21 0.88 0.25
CA SER A 73 -16.59 -0.39 0.65
C SER A 73 -17.59 -1.54 0.58
N ARG A 74 -18.80 -1.40 1.13
CA ARG A 74 -19.84 -2.44 1.08
C ARG A 74 -20.28 -2.77 -0.35
N LEU A 75 -20.34 -1.78 -1.23
CA LEU A 75 -20.67 -2.01 -2.64
C LEU A 75 -19.53 -2.71 -3.37
N ALA A 76 -18.29 -2.28 -3.14
CA ALA A 76 -17.11 -2.87 -3.74
C ALA A 76 -16.81 -4.30 -3.24
N GLU A 77 -17.15 -4.62 -1.99
CA GLU A 77 -17.03 -5.97 -1.41
C GLU A 77 -17.91 -7.00 -2.12
N ARG A 78 -19.03 -6.58 -2.73
CA ARG A 78 -19.96 -7.45 -3.45
C ARG A 78 -19.50 -7.76 -4.89
N ILE A 79 -18.47 -7.07 -5.37
CA ILE A 79 -17.90 -7.30 -6.70
C ILE A 79 -16.92 -8.47 -6.58
N GLU A 80 -17.21 -9.53 -7.33
CA GLU A 80 -16.26 -10.63 -7.53
C GLU A 80 -15.16 -10.18 -8.50
N PRO A 81 -13.87 -10.35 -8.17
CA PRO A 81 -12.77 -9.95 -9.07
C PRO A 81 -12.87 -10.60 -10.44
N GLN A 82 -12.87 -9.79 -11.50
CA GLN A 82 -12.88 -10.22 -12.90
C GLN A 82 -11.67 -9.71 -13.67
N SER A 83 -11.35 -10.38 -14.78
CA SER A 83 -10.20 -10.00 -15.62
C SER A 83 -10.39 -8.68 -16.38
N ASP A 84 -11.64 -8.26 -16.57
CA ASP A 84 -12.05 -7.02 -17.24
C ASP A 84 -12.35 -5.87 -16.27
N ASP A 85 -12.14 -6.07 -14.96
CA ASP A 85 -12.21 -4.99 -13.97
C ASP A 85 -11.26 -3.83 -14.36
N PRO A 86 -11.65 -2.57 -14.16
CA PRO A 86 -10.82 -1.45 -14.53
C PRO A 86 -9.52 -1.42 -13.72
N VAL A 87 -8.43 -0.93 -14.32
CA VAL A 87 -7.15 -0.71 -13.63
C VAL A 87 -7.03 0.77 -13.29
N PHE A 88 -6.59 1.09 -12.08
CA PHE A 88 -6.32 2.47 -11.66
C PHE A 88 -4.82 2.69 -11.40
N LEU A 89 -4.25 3.75 -12.01
CA LEU A 89 -2.94 4.27 -11.65
C LEU A 89 -3.07 5.31 -10.53
N PRO A 90 -2.47 5.09 -9.34
CA PRO A 90 -2.68 5.94 -8.16
C PRO A 90 -1.83 7.22 -8.14
N HIS A 91 -1.35 7.71 -9.29
CA HIS A 91 -0.36 8.79 -9.38
C HIS A 91 -0.99 10.14 -9.75
N LEU A 92 -2.12 10.51 -9.14
CA LEU A 92 -2.79 11.80 -9.40
C LEU A 92 -1.85 13.01 -9.19
N GLY A 93 -0.97 12.94 -8.20
CA GLY A 93 0.07 13.95 -7.91
C GLY A 93 1.48 13.54 -8.32
N GLY A 94 1.64 12.72 -9.37
CA GLY A 94 2.95 12.21 -9.79
C GLY A 94 3.36 10.90 -9.11
N ARG A 95 4.26 10.16 -9.75
CA ARG A 95 4.86 8.94 -9.20
C ARG A 95 6.22 9.23 -8.59
N VAL A 96 6.41 8.78 -7.35
CA VAL A 96 7.65 9.02 -6.61
C VAL A 96 8.66 7.89 -6.78
N SER A 97 8.19 6.65 -6.76
CA SER A 97 9.01 5.45 -6.73
C SER A 97 8.57 4.48 -7.84
N PRO A 98 9.35 4.32 -8.94
CA PRO A 98 10.45 5.18 -9.37
C PRO A 98 9.95 6.57 -9.77
N SER A 99 10.86 7.55 -9.82
CA SER A 99 10.47 8.95 -10.04
C SER A 99 9.97 9.16 -11.46
N GLN A 100 8.68 9.48 -11.59
CA GLN A 100 8.04 9.97 -12.81
C GLN A 100 7.07 11.07 -12.38
N PRO A 101 7.58 12.30 -12.13
CA PRO A 101 6.79 13.39 -11.55
C PRO A 101 5.63 13.84 -12.46
N ASP A 102 5.74 13.60 -13.77
CA ASP A 102 4.74 13.98 -14.76
C ASP A 102 3.67 12.92 -15.01
N LEU A 103 3.87 11.69 -14.53
CA LEU A 103 2.84 10.65 -14.59
C LEU A 103 1.56 11.11 -13.87
N ARG A 104 0.40 10.86 -14.46
CA ARG A 104 -0.91 11.21 -13.88
C ARG A 104 -1.77 9.97 -13.68
N GLY A 105 -2.68 10.05 -12.71
CA GLY A 105 -3.61 8.97 -12.43
C GLY A 105 -4.59 8.75 -13.59
N ALA A 106 -4.99 7.49 -13.78
CA ALA A 106 -5.83 7.08 -14.89
C ALA A 106 -6.65 5.85 -14.48
N TRP A 107 -7.91 5.79 -14.93
CA TRP A 107 -8.66 4.54 -15.01
C TRP A 107 -8.60 4.03 -16.46
N ALA A 108 -8.24 2.76 -16.64
CA ALA A 108 -8.21 2.10 -17.94
C ALA A 108 -9.09 0.85 -17.96
N GLY A 109 -9.63 0.51 -19.13
CA GLY A 109 -10.46 -0.68 -19.33
C GLY A 109 -11.92 -0.53 -18.90
N LEU A 110 -12.48 0.68 -18.95
CA LEU A 110 -13.88 0.91 -18.59
C LEU A 110 -14.85 0.32 -19.64
N THR A 111 -15.95 -0.27 -19.16
CA THR A 111 -17.08 -0.78 -19.95
C THR A 111 -18.38 -0.21 -19.38
N TRP A 112 -19.49 -0.36 -20.10
CA TRP A 112 -20.80 0.13 -19.66
C TRP A 112 -21.37 -0.57 -18.41
N SER A 113 -20.81 -1.74 -18.03
CA SER A 113 -21.23 -2.46 -16.81
C SER A 113 -20.55 -1.95 -15.54
N HIS A 114 -19.47 -1.17 -15.66
CA HIS A 114 -18.74 -0.67 -14.50
C HIS A 114 -19.50 0.46 -13.79
N THR A 115 -19.36 0.47 -12.47
CA THR A 115 -20.03 1.41 -11.56
C THR A 115 -19.00 2.11 -10.68
N ALA A 116 -19.40 3.14 -9.94
CA ALA A 116 -18.53 3.79 -8.95
C ALA A 116 -17.89 2.79 -7.96
N ALA A 117 -18.57 1.67 -7.67
CA ALA A 117 -18.01 0.60 -6.83
C ALA A 117 -16.83 -0.14 -7.50
N HIS A 118 -16.90 -0.38 -8.82
CA HIS A 118 -15.78 -0.96 -9.58
C HIS A 118 -14.58 0.00 -9.61
N LEU A 119 -14.83 1.30 -9.83
CA LEU A 119 -13.76 2.31 -9.83
C LEU A 119 -13.12 2.47 -8.44
N TYR A 120 -13.93 2.45 -7.37
CA TYR A 120 -13.44 2.48 -5.99
C TYR A 120 -12.60 1.23 -5.68
N ARG A 121 -13.08 0.05 -6.07
CA ARG A 121 -12.33 -1.20 -5.92
C ARG A 121 -10.99 -1.14 -6.67
N ALA A 122 -11.00 -0.67 -7.92
CA ALA A 122 -9.80 -0.45 -8.71
C ALA A 122 -8.84 0.53 -8.02
N ALA A 123 -9.34 1.56 -7.34
CA ALA A 123 -8.50 2.49 -6.59
C ALA A 123 -7.77 1.82 -5.40
N LEU A 124 -8.46 0.93 -4.68
CA LEU A 124 -7.84 0.11 -3.64
C LEU A 124 -6.82 -0.88 -4.22
N GLU A 125 -7.16 -1.51 -5.34
CA GLU A 125 -6.29 -2.44 -6.07
C GLU A 125 -5.03 -1.77 -6.61
N GLY A 126 -5.12 -0.55 -7.16
CA GLY A 126 -3.97 0.17 -7.70
C GLY A 126 -2.84 0.35 -6.69
N VAL A 127 -3.16 0.68 -5.43
CA VAL A 127 -2.17 0.74 -4.35
C VAL A 127 -1.55 -0.63 -4.05
N ALA A 128 -2.36 -1.70 -4.05
CA ALA A 128 -1.88 -3.06 -3.81
C ALA A 128 -0.99 -3.57 -4.96
N LEU A 129 -1.29 -3.19 -6.21
CA LEU A 129 -0.50 -3.54 -7.39
C LEU A 129 0.84 -2.78 -7.40
N GLU A 130 0.85 -1.50 -7.04
CA GLU A 130 2.09 -0.75 -6.86
C GLU A 130 2.97 -1.38 -5.75
N TYR A 131 2.35 -1.85 -4.65
CA TYR A 131 3.07 -2.59 -3.62
C TYR A 131 3.63 -3.93 -4.10
N CYS A 132 3.03 -4.56 -5.12
CA CYS A 132 3.60 -5.76 -5.73
C CYS A 132 4.90 -5.43 -6.46
N ILE A 133 4.97 -4.31 -7.18
CA ILE A 133 6.22 -3.83 -7.79
C ILE A 133 7.29 -3.61 -6.71
N TYR A 134 6.93 -2.92 -5.61
CA TYR A 134 7.86 -2.66 -4.50
C TYR A 134 8.34 -3.95 -3.83
N ARG A 135 7.43 -4.93 -3.66
CA ARG A 135 7.74 -6.26 -3.14
C ARG A 135 8.71 -7.00 -4.04
N ASP A 136 8.50 -6.96 -5.35
CA ASP A 136 9.31 -7.70 -6.31
C ASP A 136 10.72 -7.13 -6.39
N VAL A 137 10.87 -5.79 -6.44
CA VAL A 137 12.20 -5.14 -6.32
C VAL A 137 12.88 -5.46 -4.99
N LEU A 138 12.14 -5.43 -3.87
CA LEU A 138 12.71 -5.77 -2.57
C LEU A 138 13.24 -7.21 -2.51
N ARG A 139 12.50 -8.15 -3.11
CA ARG A 139 12.88 -9.57 -3.21
C ARG A 139 14.10 -9.74 -4.10
N ASP A 140 14.18 -9.04 -5.22
CA ASP A 140 15.28 -9.16 -6.17
C ASP A 140 16.60 -8.64 -5.55
N LEU A 141 16.54 -7.55 -4.79
CA LEU A 141 17.69 -7.03 -4.02
C LEU A 141 18.05 -7.88 -2.79
N ASN A 142 17.11 -8.66 -2.24
CA ASN A 142 17.29 -9.49 -1.04
C ASN A 142 16.66 -10.88 -1.22
N PRO A 143 17.24 -11.77 -2.06
CA PRO A 143 16.63 -13.06 -2.38
C PRO A 143 16.39 -13.97 -1.17
N GLU A 144 17.15 -13.78 -0.09
CA GLU A 144 17.01 -14.49 1.17
C GLU A 144 15.85 -13.99 2.05
N LEU A 145 15.31 -12.79 1.76
CA LEU A 145 14.24 -12.18 2.53
C LEU A 145 12.91 -12.89 2.27
N LYS A 146 12.41 -13.60 3.28
CA LYS A 146 11.08 -14.21 3.25
C LYS A 146 10.05 -13.27 3.85
N MET A 147 9.34 -12.52 3.00
CA MET A 147 8.17 -11.74 3.41
C MET A 147 7.02 -12.69 3.78
N ARG A 148 6.64 -12.70 5.05
CA ARG A 148 5.57 -13.57 5.57
C ARG A 148 4.31 -12.83 5.99
N GLU A 149 4.49 -11.56 6.38
CA GLU A 149 3.44 -10.73 6.96
C GLU A 149 3.71 -9.27 6.62
N MET A 150 2.65 -8.56 6.26
CA MET A 150 2.62 -7.11 6.23
C MET A 150 1.84 -6.63 7.45
N ARG A 151 2.49 -5.83 8.29
CA ARG A 151 1.80 -5.12 9.39
C ARG A 151 1.26 -3.81 8.86
N ILE A 152 -0.03 -3.57 9.05
CA ILE A 152 -0.70 -2.34 8.62
C ILE A 152 -0.99 -1.43 9.82
N THR A 153 -0.81 -0.13 9.60
CA THR A 153 -1.22 0.94 10.51
C THR A 153 -1.78 2.13 9.70
N GLY A 154 -2.56 2.98 10.35
CA GLY A 154 -3.09 4.22 9.79
C GLY A 154 -4.56 4.10 9.39
N GLY A 155 -5.12 5.12 8.73
CA GLY A 155 -6.54 5.15 8.37
C GLY A 155 -7.00 3.95 7.55
N GLY A 156 -6.14 3.44 6.66
CA GLY A 156 -6.44 2.28 5.83
C GLY A 156 -6.54 0.96 6.59
N GLU A 157 -6.08 0.89 7.84
CA GLU A 157 -6.21 -0.32 8.67
C GLU A 157 -7.67 -0.69 8.92
N LYS A 158 -8.58 0.29 8.93
CA LYS A 158 -10.03 0.11 9.18
C LYS A 158 -10.78 -0.52 8.00
N SER A 159 -10.19 -0.52 6.80
CA SER A 159 -10.82 -1.09 5.61
C SER A 159 -10.52 -2.59 5.47
N SER A 160 -11.48 -3.43 5.84
CA SER A 160 -11.39 -4.89 5.69
C SER A 160 -11.17 -5.30 4.24
N LEU A 161 -11.93 -4.72 3.30
CA LEU A 161 -11.77 -4.96 1.86
C LEU A 161 -10.35 -4.64 1.39
N TRP A 162 -9.82 -3.46 1.73
CA TRP A 162 -8.50 -3.06 1.24
C TRP A 162 -7.39 -3.96 1.80
N ASN A 163 -7.53 -4.40 3.05
CA ASN A 163 -6.58 -5.33 3.67
C ASN A 163 -6.64 -6.72 3.02
N GLN A 164 -7.83 -7.18 2.62
CA GLN A 164 -7.98 -8.42 1.85
C GLN A 164 -7.36 -8.30 0.46
N ILE A 165 -7.62 -7.21 -0.27
CA ILE A 165 -7.01 -6.93 -1.58
C ILE A 165 -5.48 -6.94 -1.48
N LYS A 166 -4.91 -6.25 -0.49
CA LYS A 166 -3.46 -6.24 -0.26
C LYS A 166 -2.92 -7.63 0.07
N ALA A 167 -3.61 -8.41 0.91
CA ALA A 167 -3.20 -9.77 1.21
C ALA A 167 -3.19 -10.64 -0.05
N ASP A 168 -4.27 -10.58 -0.85
CA ASP A 168 -4.45 -11.39 -2.05
C ASP A 168 -3.42 -11.04 -3.13
N ALA A 169 -3.19 -9.75 -3.39
CA ALA A 169 -2.22 -9.28 -4.37
C ALA A 169 -0.78 -9.59 -3.96
N LEU A 170 -0.44 -9.36 -2.69
CA LEU A 170 0.91 -9.57 -2.20
C LEU A 170 1.24 -11.05 -1.95
N GLY A 171 0.23 -11.90 -1.78
CA GLY A 171 0.39 -13.32 -1.45
C GLY A 171 0.85 -13.58 -0.01
N ILE A 172 0.75 -12.59 0.87
CA ILE A 172 1.16 -12.66 2.28
C ILE A 172 0.02 -12.23 3.20
N ARG A 173 0.07 -12.63 4.47
CA ARG A 173 -0.96 -12.18 5.44
C ARG A 173 -0.79 -10.70 5.77
N VAL A 174 -1.90 -9.99 5.95
CA VAL A 174 -1.93 -8.61 6.44
C VAL A 174 -2.44 -8.62 7.87
N ALA A 175 -1.68 -8.01 8.78
CA ALA A 175 -1.96 -8.00 10.21
C ALA A 175 -2.11 -6.56 10.71
N GLN A 176 -3.24 -6.24 11.32
CA GLN A 176 -3.45 -4.95 11.99
C GLN A 176 -2.59 -4.88 13.25
N VAL A 177 -2.15 -3.67 13.60
CA VAL A 177 -1.50 -3.40 14.89
C VAL A 177 -2.55 -2.83 15.85
N ASN A 178 -2.78 -3.50 16.98
CA ASN A 178 -3.88 -3.24 17.93
C ASN A 178 -3.66 -2.01 18.83
N ARG A 179 -2.87 -1.04 18.37
CA ARG A 179 -2.56 0.26 18.99
C ARG A 179 -2.20 1.25 17.87
N SER A 180 -3.17 2.08 17.49
CA SER A 180 -3.13 2.93 16.28
C SER A 180 -2.27 4.19 16.44
N GLU A 181 -1.62 4.39 17.59
CA GLU A 181 -0.83 5.59 17.87
C GLU A 181 0.43 5.69 17.00
N GLY A 182 0.78 4.64 16.24
CA GLY A 182 1.70 4.69 15.09
C GLY A 182 3.05 5.35 15.39
N ALA A 183 3.38 6.40 14.64
CA ALA A 183 4.65 7.12 14.74
C ALA A 183 4.92 7.74 16.13
N PRO A 184 3.96 8.43 16.78
CA PRO A 184 4.10 8.86 18.17
C PRO A 184 4.54 7.76 19.15
N MET A 185 4.01 6.55 19.01
CA MET A 185 4.40 5.42 19.86
C MET A 185 5.86 4.99 19.62
N GLY A 186 6.27 4.96 18.36
CA GLY A 186 7.67 4.69 17.99
C GLY A 186 8.63 5.76 18.53
N ALA A 187 8.24 7.04 18.46
CA ALA A 187 9.03 8.14 19.01
C ALA A 187 9.17 8.03 20.53
N ALA A 188 8.09 7.72 21.25
CA ALA A 188 8.12 7.51 22.70
C ALA A 188 9.02 6.32 23.11
N LEU A 189 8.98 5.24 22.33
CA LEU A 189 9.85 4.08 22.54
C LEU A 189 11.33 4.46 22.41
N LEU A 190 11.70 5.18 21.35
CA LEU A 190 13.07 5.63 21.11
C LEU A 190 13.54 6.63 22.17
N ALA A 191 12.70 7.59 22.54
CA ALA A 191 13.00 8.55 23.60
C ALA A 191 13.24 7.84 24.95
N GLY A 192 12.36 6.90 25.32
CA GLY A 192 12.51 6.09 26.52
C GLY A 192 13.79 5.24 26.53
N TYR A 193 14.17 4.67 25.38
CA TYR A 193 15.45 3.98 25.24
C TYR A 193 16.64 4.94 25.40
N GLY A 194 16.57 6.12 24.76
CA GLY A 194 17.63 7.13 24.83
C GLY A 194 17.93 7.65 26.24
N VAL A 195 16.90 7.76 27.09
CA VAL A 195 17.04 8.17 28.50
C VAL A 195 17.28 7.00 29.47
N GLY A 196 17.42 5.77 28.95
CA GLY A 196 17.69 4.58 29.76
C GLY A 196 16.49 3.98 30.49
N LEU A 197 15.26 4.45 30.22
CA LEU A 197 14.02 3.87 30.76
C LEU A 197 13.80 2.43 30.27
N PHE A 198 14.22 2.15 29.03
CA PHE A 198 14.18 0.82 28.43
C PHE A 198 15.59 0.37 28.05
N LYS A 199 15.95 -0.87 28.37
CA LYS A 199 17.27 -1.44 28.05
C LYS A 199 17.32 -2.13 26.68
N ASN A 200 16.16 -2.49 26.11
CA ASN A 200 16.08 -3.25 24.87
C ASN A 200 14.86 -2.83 24.06
N LEU A 201 15.10 -2.30 22.86
CA LEU A 201 14.04 -1.83 21.96
C LEU A 201 13.12 -2.95 21.48
N ASP A 202 13.66 -4.13 21.17
CA ASP A 202 12.89 -5.25 20.61
C ASP A 202 11.90 -5.83 21.63
N SER A 203 12.33 -6.09 22.87
CA SER A 203 11.43 -6.60 23.91
C SER A 203 10.35 -5.59 24.29
N THR A 204 10.70 -4.30 24.36
CA THR A 204 9.72 -3.26 24.68
C THR A 204 8.73 -3.07 23.52
N ALA A 205 9.19 -3.06 22.27
CA ALA A 205 8.32 -3.00 21.09
C ALA A 205 7.36 -4.19 21.06
N LYS A 206 7.82 -5.41 21.36
CA LYS A 206 6.96 -6.61 21.44
C LYS A 206 5.90 -6.53 22.55
N ALA A 207 6.23 -5.92 23.69
CA ALA A 207 5.28 -5.72 24.78
C ALA A 207 4.23 -4.64 24.45
N TRP A 208 4.63 -3.64 23.66
CA TRP A 208 3.80 -2.49 23.29
C TRP A 208 2.89 -2.76 22.10
N ILE A 209 3.40 -3.48 21.10
CA ILE A 209 2.73 -3.77 19.84
C ILE A 209 2.01 -5.11 19.97
N GLN A 210 0.68 -5.04 20.01
CA GLN A 210 -0.17 -6.23 19.93
C GLN A 210 -0.66 -6.41 18.49
N ILE A 211 -0.70 -7.65 18.01
CA ILE A 211 -1.26 -7.96 16.69
C ILE A 211 -2.79 -8.09 16.85
N GLY A 212 -3.52 -7.31 16.05
CA GLY A 212 -4.98 -7.33 15.99
C GLY A 212 -5.49 -8.34 14.97
N ASN A 213 -6.49 -7.93 14.17
CA ASN A 213 -7.06 -8.79 13.14
C ASN A 213 -6.01 -9.18 12.08
N VAL A 214 -6.09 -10.42 11.61
CA VAL A 214 -5.19 -10.96 10.59
C VAL A 214 -6.00 -11.47 9.41
N VAL A 215 -5.72 -10.90 8.24
CA VAL A 215 -6.31 -11.29 6.97
C VAL A 215 -5.32 -12.17 6.20
N ARG A 216 -5.80 -13.29 5.66
CA ARG A 216 -4.97 -14.24 4.90
C ARG A 216 -5.27 -14.15 3.41
N PRO A 217 -4.27 -14.36 2.54
CA PRO A 217 -4.47 -14.37 1.10
C PRO A 217 -5.41 -15.50 0.68
N ASN A 218 -6.37 -15.18 -0.17
CA ASN A 218 -7.15 -16.13 -0.94
C ASN A 218 -6.30 -16.66 -2.10
N ARG A 219 -5.75 -17.86 -1.93
CA ARG A 219 -4.88 -18.51 -2.93
C ARG A 219 -5.53 -18.70 -4.30
N LYS A 220 -6.87 -18.71 -4.39
CA LYS A 220 -7.58 -18.82 -5.67
C LYS A 220 -7.36 -17.58 -6.55
N LEU A 221 -7.09 -16.42 -5.95
CA LEU A 221 -6.84 -15.16 -6.65
C LEU A 221 -5.38 -14.94 -7.04
N ALA A 222 -4.46 -15.86 -6.71
CA ALA A 222 -3.04 -15.69 -7.02
C ALA A 222 -2.78 -15.50 -8.53
N LYS A 223 -3.42 -16.31 -9.39
CA LYS A 223 -3.31 -16.16 -10.85
C LYS A 223 -3.97 -14.88 -11.35
N HIS A 224 -5.08 -14.48 -10.73
CA HIS A 224 -5.78 -13.24 -11.05
C HIS A 224 -4.86 -12.04 -10.80
N TYR A 225 -4.33 -11.89 -9.58
CA TYR A 225 -3.48 -10.74 -9.25
C TYR A 225 -2.14 -10.73 -10.01
N ALA A 226 -1.58 -11.89 -10.36
CA ALA A 226 -0.42 -11.94 -11.26
C ALA A 226 -0.74 -11.36 -12.65
N ALA A 227 -1.92 -11.68 -13.21
CA ALA A 227 -2.36 -11.11 -14.48
C ALA A 227 -2.66 -9.61 -14.36
N ARG A 228 -3.27 -9.18 -13.25
CA ARG A 228 -3.55 -7.77 -12.95
C ARG A 228 -2.26 -6.95 -12.82
N LEU A 229 -1.24 -7.48 -12.16
CA LEU A 229 0.08 -6.83 -12.06
C LEU A 229 0.69 -6.60 -13.44
N ALA A 230 0.69 -7.62 -14.31
CA ALA A 230 1.19 -7.48 -15.68
C ALA A 230 0.37 -6.46 -16.52
N GLN A 231 -0.94 -6.35 -16.30
CA GLN A 231 -1.75 -5.30 -16.92
C GLN A 231 -1.37 -3.91 -16.40
N TYR A 232 -1.16 -3.79 -15.09
CA TYR A 232 -0.81 -2.55 -14.42
C TYR A 232 0.58 -2.03 -14.84
N GLU A 233 1.59 -2.89 -14.90
CA GLU A 233 2.94 -2.54 -15.36
C GLU A 233 2.93 -2.03 -16.82
N ARG A 234 2.19 -2.71 -17.71
CA ARG A 234 2.01 -2.24 -19.09
C ARG A 234 1.31 -0.88 -19.15
N LEU A 235 0.29 -0.67 -18.33
CA LEU A 235 -0.44 0.60 -18.31
C LEU A 235 0.47 1.76 -17.84
N ILE A 236 1.30 1.52 -16.81
CA ILE A 236 2.30 2.49 -16.36
C ILE A 236 3.26 2.84 -17.50
N GLU A 237 3.79 1.85 -18.22
CA GLU A 237 4.73 2.07 -19.32
C GLU A 237 4.11 2.93 -20.43
N MET A 238 2.89 2.60 -20.86
CA MET A 238 2.16 3.37 -21.88
C MET A 238 1.90 4.81 -21.44
N MET A 239 1.51 5.01 -20.18
CA MET A 239 1.22 6.33 -19.64
C MET A 239 2.50 7.16 -19.45
N GLY A 240 3.62 6.53 -19.11
CA GLY A 240 4.92 7.19 -19.05
C GLY A 240 5.33 7.76 -20.41
N GLN A 241 5.22 6.94 -21.47
CA GLN A 241 5.50 7.38 -22.85
C GLN A 241 4.58 8.52 -23.30
N TRP A 242 3.32 8.53 -22.88
CA TRP A 242 2.39 9.64 -23.18
C TRP A 242 2.81 10.96 -22.52
N THR A 243 3.42 10.92 -21.34
CA THR A 243 3.85 12.16 -20.65
C THR A 243 5.19 12.72 -21.14
N GLU A 244 5.96 11.94 -21.91
CA GLU A 244 7.27 12.37 -22.46
C GLU A 244 7.15 13.15 -23.78
N THR A 245 5.96 13.17 -24.41
CA THR A 245 5.65 13.94 -25.63
C THR A 245 5.09 15.32 -25.33
#